data_AF-A0A2H0K9Y7-F1
#
_entry.id   AF-A0A2H0K9Y7-F1
#
_cell.length_a   1.000
_cell.length_b   1.000
_cell.length_c   1.000
_cell.angle_alpha   90.00
_cell.angle_beta   90.00
_cell.angle_gamma   90.00
#
_symmetry.space_group_name_H-M   'P 1'
#
loop_
_entity.id
_entity.type
_entity.pdbx_description
1 polymer ?
#
loop_
_entity_poly.entity_id
_entity_poly.type
_entity_poly.pdbx_seq_one_letter_code
_entity_poly.pdbx_strand_id
1 'polypeptide(L)' 'MTTALKNQIRTLARDSVRKAIEAEFSGIRASLLPAVSKKEQENIEKLYKKPSRRAVKTLRVTV' A
#
# COMPACT_ATOMS: atom_id res chain seq x y z
N MET A 1 -22.94 29.53 -0.08
CA MET A 1 -22.85 28.40 -1.03
C MET A 1 -21.49 28.30 -1.74
N THR A 2 -20.86 29.41 -2.13
CA THR A 2 -19.56 29.43 -2.85
C THR A 2 -18.38 28.87 -2.04
N THR A 3 -18.35 29.09 -0.73
CA THR A 3 -17.28 28.60 0.18
C THR A 3 -17.31 27.09 0.38
N ALA A 4 -18.49 26.48 0.43
CA ALA A 4 -18.64 25.03 0.59
C ALA A 4 -18.12 24.27 -0.64
N LEU A 5 -18.48 24.74 -1.84
CA LEU A 5 -18.00 24.19 -3.11
C LEU A 5 -16.48 24.32 -3.25
N LYS A 6 -15.91 25.49 -2.90
CA LYS A 6 -14.46 25.71 -2.89
C LYS A 6 -13.74 24.72 -1.96
N ASN A 7 -14.31 24.43 -0.80
CA ASN A 7 -13.74 23.47 0.14
C ASN A 7 -13.79 22.04 -0.41
N GLN A 8 -14.91 21.64 -1.03
CA GLN A 8 -15.06 20.32 -1.65
C GLN A 8 -14.07 20.09 -2.80
N ILE A 9 -13.87 21.09 -3.66
CA ILE A 9 -12.88 21.03 -4.74
C ILE A 9 -11.46 20.87 -4.17
N ARG A 10 -11.13 21.62 -3.12
CA ARG A 10 -9.83 21.53 -2.45
C ARG A 10 -9.59 20.16 -1.81
N THR A 11 -10.60 19.57 -1.18
CA THR A 11 -10.49 18.22 -0.62
C THR A 11 -10.32 17.17 -1.71
N LEU A 12 -11.09 17.28 -2.80
CA LEU A 12 -11.03 16.33 -3.91
C LEU A 12 -9.66 16.36 -4.61
N ALA A 13 -9.09 17.55 -4.81
CA ALA A 13 -7.74 17.71 -5.35
C ALA A 13 -6.65 17.15 -4.42
N ARG A 14 -6.83 17.27 -3.09
CA ARG A 14 -5.88 16.67 -2.13
C ARG A 14 -5.97 15.16 -2.11
N ASP A 15 -7.17 14.61 -2.15
CA ASP A 15 -7.39 13.17 -2.11
C ASP A 15 -6.94 12.50 -3.41
N SER A 16 -7.10 13.14 -4.57
CA SER A 16 -6.57 12.62 -5.83
C SER A 16 -5.05 12.52 -5.81
N VAL A 17 -4.36 13.57 -5.37
CA VAL A 17 -2.90 13.57 -5.23
C VAL A 17 -2.44 12.53 -4.20
N ARG A 18 -3.10 12.45 -3.04
CA ARG A 18 -2.77 11.45 -2.02
C ARG A 18 -2.87 10.03 -2.57
N LYS A 19 -3.96 9.70 -3.27
CA LYS A 19 -4.17 8.37 -3.86
C LYS A 19 -3.11 8.04 -4.92
N ALA A 20 -2.75 9.00 -5.76
CA ALA A 20 -1.70 8.81 -6.76
C ALA A 20 -0.35 8.51 -6.09
N ILE A 21 0.03 9.30 -5.07
CA ILE A 21 1.27 9.08 -4.31
C ILE A 21 1.26 7.72 -3.61
N GLU A 22 0.15 7.34 -2.97
CA GLU A 22 0.03 6.04 -2.28
C GLU A 22 0.20 4.85 -3.24
N ALA A 23 -0.33 4.94 -4.46
CA ALA A 23 -0.19 3.90 -5.48
C ALA A 23 1.28 3.74 -5.91
N GLU A 24 1.94 4.84 -6.28
CA GLU A 24 3.35 4.85 -6.71
C GLU A 24 4.29 4.38 -5.59
N PHE A 25 4.11 4.89 -4.37
CA PHE A 25 4.90 4.46 -3.22
C PHE A 25 4.69 2.98 -2.88
N SER A 26 3.52 2.40 -3.16
CA SER A 26 3.31 0.97 -2.94
C SER A 26 4.17 0.11 -3.87
N GLY A 27 4.33 0.51 -5.13
CA GLY A 27 5.20 -0.15 -6.11
C GLY A 27 6.67 -0.06 -5.71
N ILE A 28 7.14 1.14 -5.34
CA ILE A 28 8.52 1.36 -4.86
C ILE A 28 8.80 0.55 -3.59
N ARG A 29 7.85 0.52 -2.64
CA ARG A 29 7.99 -0.30 -1.43
C ARG A 29 8.07 -1.78 -1.77
N ALA A 30 7.28 -2.25 -2.73
CA ALA A 30 7.33 -3.64 -3.18
C ALA A 30 8.67 -3.97 -3.84
N SER A 31 9.24 -3.07 -4.64
CA SER A 31 10.54 -3.31 -5.31
C SER A 31 11.74 -3.32 -4.36
N LEU A 32 11.60 -2.71 -3.17
CA LEU A 32 12.63 -2.73 -2.13
C LEU A 32 12.50 -3.94 -1.20
N LEU A 33 11.39 -4.70 -1.27
CA LEU A 33 11.23 -5.90 -0.48
C LEU A 33 11.92 -7.09 -1.16
N PRO A 34 12.66 -7.92 -0.41
CA PRO A 34 13.19 -9.16 -0.95
C PRO A 34 12.04 -10.05 -1.43
N ALA A 35 12.11 -10.50 -2.68
CA ALA A 35 11.19 -11.50 -3.18
C ALA A 35 11.53 -12.85 -2.53
N VAL A 36 10.63 -13.36 -1.71
CA VAL A 36 10.77 -14.68 -1.06
C VAL A 36 9.94 -15.72 -1.78
N SER A 37 10.42 -16.96 -1.81
CA SER A 37 9.63 -18.06 -2.37
C SER A 37 8.38 -18.33 -1.54
N LYS A 38 7.35 -18.97 -2.13
CA LYS A 38 6.14 -19.37 -1.37
C LYS A 38 6.48 -20.25 -0.16
N LYS A 39 7.43 -21.19 -0.32
CA LYS A 39 7.91 -22.07 0.75
C LYS A 39 8.55 -21.28 1.89
N GLU A 40 9.31 -20.25 1.56
CA GLU A 40 9.97 -19.38 2.53
C GLU A 40 8.96 -18.47 3.25
N GLN A 41 7.99 -17.91 2.54
CA GLN A 41 6.88 -17.15 3.14
C GLN A 41 6.07 -18.02 4.12
N GLU A 42 5.76 -19.26 3.76
CA GLU A 42 5.08 -20.22 4.65
C GLU A 42 5.91 -20.52 5.90
N ASN A 43 7.23 -20.62 5.77
CA ASN A 43 8.13 -20.82 6.90
C ASN A 43 8.19 -19.59 7.83
N ILE A 44 8.25 -18.39 7.25
CA ILE A 44 8.20 -17.12 7.99
C ILE A 44 6.90 -17.02 8.79
N GLU A 45 5.75 -17.33 8.18
CA GLU A 45 4.46 -17.30 8.86
C GLU A 45 4.35 -18.32 9.99
N LYS A 46 4.96 -19.51 9.84
CA LYS A 46 5.04 -20.51 10.91
C LYS A 46 5.89 -20.04 12.08
N LEU A 47 7.05 -19.44 11.80
CA LEU A 47 8.03 -19.02 12.82
C LEU A 47 7.60 -17.75 13.56
N TYR A 48 7.10 -16.75 12.82
CA TYR A 48 6.87 -15.40 13.35
C TYR A 48 5.39 -15.05 13.50
N LYS A 49 4.48 -15.98 13.15
CA LYS A 49 3.03 -15.79 13.07
C LYS A 49 2.64 -14.79 11.97
N LYS A 50 1.40 -14.92 11.50
CA LYS A 50 0.86 -14.01 10.48
C LYS A 50 0.82 -12.59 11.03
N PRO A 51 1.31 -11.58 10.28
CA PRO A 51 1.20 -10.18 10.70
C PRO A 51 -0.27 -9.85 10.97
N SER A 52 -0.56 -9.32 12.16
CA SER A 52 -1.95 -9.10 12.60
C SER A 52 -2.64 -7.92 11.92
N ARG A 53 -1.89 -7.07 11.19
CA ARG A 53 -2.37 -5.79 10.66
C ARG A 53 -2.25 -5.71 9.13
N ARG A 54 -3.24 -5.04 8.52
CA ARG A 54 -3.29 -4.64 7.10
C ARG A 54 -2.03 -3.95 6.55
N ALA A 55 -1.14 -3.46 7.43
CA ALA A 55 0.09 -2.77 7.05
C ALA A 55 1.10 -3.66 6.33
N VAL A 56 1.06 -4.98 6.56
CA VAL A 56 1.93 -5.95 5.87
C VAL A 56 1.09 -6.66 4.81
N LYS A 57 0.82 -5.98 3.70
CA LYS A 57 0.22 -6.62 2.52
C LYS A 57 1.30 -7.46 1.85
N THR A 58 1.10 -8.77 1.77
CA THR A 58 1.88 -9.62 0.87
C THR A 58 1.47 -9.28 -0.56
N LEU A 59 2.38 -8.69 -1.33
CA LEU A 59 2.17 -8.42 -2.75
C LEU A 59 2.78 -9.57 -3.55
N ARG A 60 1.98 -10.19 -4.42
CA ARG A 60 2.50 -11.17 -5.38
C ARG A 60 3.13 -10.39 -6.53
N VAL A 61 4.43 -10.53 -6.70
CA VAL A 61 5.16 -10.01 -7.85
C VAL A 61 5.28 -11.15 -8.86
N THR A 62 4.91 -10.88 -10.11
CA THR A 62 5.17 -11.78 -11.23
C THR A 62 6.41 -11.22 -11.91
N VAL A 63 7.52 -11.96 -11.86
CA VAL A 63 8.75 -11.63 -12.60
C VAL A 63 8.66 -12.22 -13.99
#